data_AF-A0A534B3Q1-F1
#
_entry.id   AF-A0A534B3Q1-F1
#
_cell.length_a   1.000
_cell.length_b   1.000
_cell.length_c   1.000
_cell.angle_alpha   90.00
_cell.angle_beta   90.00
_cell.angle_gamma   90.00
#
_symmetry.space_group_name_H-M   'P 1'
#
loop_
_entity.id
_entity.type
_entity.pdbx_description
1 polymer ?
#
loop_
_entity_poly.entity_id
_entity_poly.type
_entity_poly.pdbx_seq_one_letter_code
_entity_poly.pdbx_strand_id
1 'polypeptide(L)'
;MRFCFAATLVTSLIAGLGACGGGGGGLSSQPNPPPPVPPGPTPSPAQPTDVVTYKNDLARTGQNLTETVLTPANVSAAGFGLLRFLATDGKVDAQPLYLSGLTVQGATHNVVFVATENDSVYAFDADSGSTLWRVSLLGSGETP
;
A
#
# COMPACT_ATOMS: atom_id res chain seq x y z
N MET A 1 -11.88 -20.73 4.91
CA MET A 1 -13.11 -19.91 4.93
C MET A 1 -13.28 -19.29 3.55
N ARG A 2 -14.38 -19.62 2.86
CA ARG A 2 -14.71 -19.17 1.50
C ARG A 2 -15.69 -18.00 1.60
N PHE A 3 -15.43 -16.89 0.91
CA PHE A 3 -16.48 -15.91 0.61
C PHE A 3 -16.33 -15.47 -0.85
N CYS A 4 -17.26 -15.94 -1.68
CA CYS A 4 -17.61 -15.34 -2.96
C CYS A 4 -18.88 -14.51 -2.72
N PHE A 5 -18.90 -13.24 -3.12
CA PHE A 5 -20.13 -12.54 -3.47
C PHE A 5 -19.82 -11.58 -4.62
N ALA A 6 -20.42 -11.86 -5.78
CA ALA A 6 -20.43 -10.99 -6.94
C ALA A 6 -21.74 -10.20 -6.93
N ALA A 7 -21.68 -8.87 -7.05
CA ALA A 7 -22.83 -8.03 -7.25
C ALA A 7 -22.53 -7.06 -8.40
N THR A 8 -23.13 -7.33 -9.55
CA THR A 8 -23.12 -6.47 -10.74
C THR A 8 -24.22 -5.43 -10.56
N LEU A 9 -23.94 -4.14 -10.81
CA LEU A 9 -24.99 -3.14 -11.00
C LEU A 9 -24.83 -2.40 -12.33
N VAL A 10 -25.94 -2.33 -13.04
CA VAL A 10 -26.16 -1.81 -14.39
C VAL A 10 -26.41 -0.29 -14.33
N THR A 11 -25.79 0.47 -15.22
CA THR A 11 -26.08 1.91 -15.45
C THR A 11 -26.83 2.13 -16.76
N SER A 12 -27.94 2.89 -16.72
CA SER A 12 -28.59 3.63 -17.84
C SER A 12 -29.61 4.62 -17.25
N LEU A 13 -29.42 5.94 -17.36
CA LEU A 13 -29.80 6.90 -18.44
C LEU A 13 -31.23 7.47 -18.28
N ILE A 14 -31.39 8.81 -18.28
CA ILE A 14 -32.23 9.63 -19.21
C ILE A 14 -32.42 11.08 -18.72
N ALA A 15 -32.40 11.98 -19.71
CA ALA A 15 -32.46 13.44 -19.71
C ALA A 15 -33.84 14.08 -19.44
N GLY A 16 -33.88 15.41 -19.31
CA GLY A 16 -35.10 16.18 -19.55
C GLY A 16 -35.07 17.65 -19.11
N LEU A 17 -35.35 18.56 -20.05
CA LEU A 17 -35.31 20.02 -20.01
C LEU A 17 -36.35 20.69 -19.09
N GLY A 18 -36.05 21.94 -18.69
CA GLY A 18 -37.05 22.92 -18.26
C GLY A 18 -36.55 24.35 -18.45
N ALA A 19 -37.21 25.14 -19.29
CA ALA A 19 -36.93 26.53 -19.60
C ALA A 19 -38.08 27.46 -19.18
N CYS A 20 -37.75 28.63 -18.62
CA CYS A 20 -38.46 29.92 -18.65
C CYS A 20 -37.48 30.93 -17.99
N GLY A 21 -37.26 32.19 -18.37
CA GLY A 21 -38.02 33.19 -19.09
C GLY A 21 -38.18 34.41 -18.16
N GLY A 22 -37.56 35.55 -18.49
CA GLY A 22 -37.86 36.85 -17.83
C GLY A 22 -36.66 37.77 -17.61
N GLY A 23 -36.63 38.92 -18.31
CA GLY A 23 -35.60 39.94 -18.21
C GLY A 23 -35.83 40.99 -17.13
N GLY A 24 -34.79 41.75 -16.83
CA GLY A 24 -34.83 42.95 -15.99
C GLY A 24 -33.44 43.53 -15.84
N GLY A 25 -33.21 44.72 -16.40
CA GLY A 25 -31.94 45.45 -16.30
C GLY A 25 -31.61 45.81 -14.86
N GLY A 26 -30.40 45.47 -14.42
CA GLY A 26 -29.81 45.85 -13.14
C GLY A 26 -28.35 46.20 -13.36
N LEU A 27 -27.94 47.36 -12.86
CA LEU A 27 -26.60 47.94 -12.98
C LEU A 27 -25.54 46.97 -12.45
N SER A 28 -24.50 46.72 -13.25
CA SER A 28 -23.44 45.76 -12.90
C SER A 28 -22.55 46.31 -11.79
N SER A 29 -22.64 45.71 -10.61
CA SER A 29 -21.53 45.66 -9.66
C SER A 29 -21.16 44.20 -9.45
N GLN A 30 -20.43 43.63 -10.42
CA GLN A 30 -19.85 42.30 -10.27
C GLN A 30 -18.72 42.40 -9.24
N PRO A 31 -18.75 41.63 -8.14
CA PRO A 31 -17.61 41.56 -7.24
C PRO A 31 -16.41 41.01 -8.00
N ASN A 32 -15.23 41.59 -7.77
CA ASN A 32 -13.99 41.03 -8.31
C ASN A 32 -13.86 39.56 -7.87
N PRO A 33 -13.40 38.65 -8.75
CA PRO A 33 -13.18 37.27 -8.36
C PRO A 33 -12.13 37.20 -7.23
N PRO A 34 -12.26 36.26 -6.28
CA PRO A 34 -11.26 36.09 -5.24
C PRO A 34 -9.90 35.77 -5.87
N PRO A 35 -8.79 36.20 -5.25
CA PRO A 35 -7.46 35.86 -5.73
C PRO A 35 -7.28 34.34 -5.83
N PRO A 36 -6.41 33.85 -6.72
CA PRO A 36 -6.11 32.43 -6.84
C PRO A 36 -5.67 31.88 -5.48
N VAL A 37 -6.31 30.81 -5.02
CA VAL A 37 -5.89 30.08 -3.82
C VAL A 37 -4.47 29.57 -4.08
N PRO A 38 -3.50 29.79 -3.17
CA PRO A 38 -2.18 29.19 -3.28
C PRO A 38 -2.33 27.67 -3.48
N PRO A 39 -1.49 27.02 -4.32
CA PRO A 39 -1.49 25.57 -4.41
C PRO A 39 -1.37 25.01 -2.99
N GLY A 40 -2.36 24.21 -2.57
CA GLY A 40 -2.29 23.50 -1.30
C GLY A 40 -1.01 22.65 -1.26
N PRO A 41 -0.53 22.27 -0.06
CA PRO A 41 0.64 21.40 0.05
C PRO A 41 0.39 20.15 -0.79
N THR A 42 1.24 19.94 -1.80
CA THR A 42 1.27 18.68 -2.55
C THR A 42 1.51 17.56 -1.53
N PRO A 43 0.71 16.49 -1.52
CA PRO A 43 0.94 15.38 -0.61
C PRO A 43 2.38 14.89 -0.79
N SER A 44 3.18 14.99 0.28
CA SER A 44 4.51 14.39 0.30
C SER A 44 4.35 12.90 0.04
N PRO A 45 5.16 12.27 -0.84
CA PRO A 45 5.15 10.83 -0.98
C PRO A 45 5.28 10.20 0.41
N ALA A 46 4.33 9.35 0.78
CA ALA A 46 4.41 8.59 2.02
C ALA A 46 5.75 7.84 2.00
N GLN A 47 6.63 8.18 2.95
CA GLN A 47 7.90 7.48 3.07
C GLN A 47 7.60 6.07 3.56
N PRO A 48 8.18 5.02 2.95
CA PRO A 48 7.99 3.66 3.43
C PRO A 48 8.41 3.56 4.90
N THR A 49 7.58 2.93 5.73
CA THR A 49 7.93 2.67 7.13
C THR A 49 8.72 1.38 7.19
N ASP A 50 9.99 1.47 7.54
CA ASP A 50 10.83 0.29 7.74
C ASP A 50 10.37 -0.53 8.96
N VAL A 51 10.45 -1.86 8.85
CA VAL A 51 10.14 -2.83 9.89
C VAL A 51 11.39 -3.67 10.14
N VAL A 52 12.33 -3.11 10.88
CA VAL A 52 13.68 -3.68 11.09
C VAL A 52 13.83 -4.47 12.39
N THR A 53 12.76 -4.54 13.19
CA THR A 53 12.72 -5.30 14.44
C THR A 53 11.34 -5.93 14.64
N TYR A 54 11.29 -6.99 15.43
CA TYR A 54 10.03 -7.58 15.86
C TYR A 54 9.15 -6.51 16.52
N LYS A 55 7.88 -6.41 16.07
CA LYS A 55 6.89 -5.44 16.53
C LYS A 55 7.27 -3.96 16.34
N ASN A 56 7.95 -3.65 15.23
CA ASN A 56 8.23 -2.32 14.67
C ASN A 56 9.14 -1.38 15.48
N ASP A 57 9.13 -1.46 16.81
CA ASP A 57 9.90 -0.59 17.70
C ASP A 57 10.51 -1.35 18.89
N LEU A 58 11.40 -0.69 19.63
CA LEU A 58 12.10 -1.28 20.78
C LEU A 58 11.16 -1.61 21.95
N ALA A 59 10.03 -0.91 22.08
CA ALA A 59 9.00 -1.21 23.06
C ALA A 59 8.07 -2.34 22.61
N ARG A 60 8.21 -2.80 21.35
CA ARG A 60 7.45 -3.88 20.71
C ARG A 60 5.94 -3.61 20.69
N THR A 61 5.55 -2.37 20.43
CA THR A 61 4.13 -2.00 20.41
C THR A 61 3.37 -2.61 19.23
N GLY A 62 4.06 -2.84 18.10
CA GLY A 62 3.45 -3.36 16.87
C GLY A 62 2.61 -2.34 16.09
N GLN A 63 2.74 -1.05 16.39
CA GLN A 63 2.01 0.02 15.71
C GLN A 63 2.80 0.57 14.51
N ASN A 64 2.10 1.02 13.46
CA ASN A 64 2.67 1.87 12.41
C ASN A 64 1.97 3.24 12.46
N LEU A 65 2.52 4.17 13.25
CA LEU A 65 1.92 5.49 13.45
C LEU A 65 2.14 6.46 12.28
N THR A 66 2.92 6.06 11.28
CA THR A 66 3.20 6.84 10.06
C THR A 66 2.38 6.40 8.85
N GLU A 67 1.47 5.42 9.00
CA GLU A 67 0.57 4.97 7.94
C GLU A 67 -0.42 6.08 7.54
N THR A 68 -0.46 6.42 6.26
CA THR A 68 -1.31 7.49 5.71
C THR A 68 -2.06 7.08 4.44
N VAL A 69 -1.77 5.89 3.90
CA VAL A 69 -2.32 5.40 2.64
C VAL A 69 -3.56 4.56 2.92
N LEU A 70 -3.45 3.57 3.81
CA LEU A 70 -4.54 2.68 4.19
C LEU A 70 -5.37 3.29 5.32
N THR A 71 -6.69 3.29 5.12
CA THR A 71 -7.68 3.77 6.08
C THR A 71 -8.83 2.76 6.17
N PRO A 72 -9.60 2.73 7.27
CA PRO A 72 -10.78 1.88 7.35
C PRO A 72 -11.78 2.09 6.19
N ALA A 73 -11.79 3.29 5.58
CA ALA A 73 -12.68 3.60 4.46
C ALA A 73 -12.21 3.01 3.11
N ASN A 74 -10.90 2.79 2.91
CA ASN A 74 -10.36 2.31 1.64
C ASN A 74 -9.88 0.85 1.67
N VAL A 75 -9.77 0.23 2.84
CA VAL A 75 -9.59 -1.22 2.98
C VAL A 75 -10.94 -1.91 2.74
N SER A 76 -11.26 -2.10 1.46
CA SER A 76 -12.49 -2.73 1.00
C SER A 76 -12.18 -3.85 0.01
N ALA A 77 -13.10 -4.80 -0.17
CA ALA A 77 -12.93 -5.90 -1.13
C ALA A 77 -12.72 -5.42 -2.59
N ALA A 78 -13.13 -4.19 -2.92
CA ALA A 78 -12.95 -3.61 -4.25
C ALA A 78 -11.58 -2.94 -4.44
N GLY A 79 -10.95 -2.45 -3.36
CA GLY A 79 -9.74 -1.62 -3.42
C GLY A 79 -8.51 -2.22 -2.73
N PHE A 80 -8.70 -3.28 -1.93
CA PHE A 80 -7.63 -3.95 -1.20
C PHE A 80 -7.64 -5.44 -1.51
N GLY A 81 -6.47 -5.98 -1.87
CA GLY A 81 -6.35 -7.34 -2.30
C GLY A 81 -4.92 -7.87 -2.23
N LEU A 82 -4.80 -9.17 -2.47
CA LEU A 82 -3.51 -9.85 -2.50
C LEU A 82 -2.67 -9.33 -3.68
N LEU A 83 -1.46 -8.87 -3.39
CA LEU A 83 -0.51 -8.44 -4.42
C LEU A 83 0.27 -9.63 -5.02
N ARG A 84 0.71 -10.56 -4.17
CA ARG A 84 1.55 -11.70 -4.59
C ARG A 84 1.66 -12.79 -3.52
N PHE A 85 2.08 -13.97 -3.95
CA PHE A 85 2.61 -15.03 -3.10
C PHE A 85 4.11 -15.15 -3.31
N LEU A 86 4.87 -15.21 -2.21
CA LEU A 86 6.31 -15.45 -2.23
C LEU A 86 6.53 -16.87 -1.74
N ALA A 87 7.06 -17.73 -2.61
CA ALA A 87 7.26 -19.14 -2.29
C ALA A 87 8.49 -19.33 -1.39
N THR A 88 8.33 -20.08 -0.31
CA THR A 88 9.37 -20.50 0.63
C THR A 88 9.48 -22.02 0.70
N ASP A 89 10.56 -22.52 1.26
CA ASP A 89 10.79 -23.96 1.43
C ASP A 89 10.16 -24.56 2.70
N GLY A 90 9.79 -23.73 3.67
CA GLY A 90 9.15 -24.14 4.93
C GLY A 90 8.10 -23.13 5.39
N LYS A 91 7.47 -23.41 6.54
CA LYS A 91 6.52 -22.46 7.14
C LYS A 91 7.25 -21.22 7.62
N VAL A 92 6.52 -20.10 7.67
CA VAL A 92 7.03 -18.80 8.12
C VAL A 92 6.30 -18.45 9.41
N ASP A 93 6.90 -18.81 10.54
CA ASP A 93 6.39 -18.47 11.87
C ASP A 93 6.95 -17.13 12.37
N ALA A 94 8.12 -16.73 11.85
CA ALA A 94 8.73 -15.44 12.15
C ALA A 94 7.98 -14.29 11.46
N GLN A 95 7.94 -13.12 12.12
CA GLN A 95 7.48 -11.89 11.47
C GLN A 95 8.45 -11.53 10.33
N PRO A 96 7.96 -11.38 9.08
CA PRO A 96 8.78 -10.83 8.01
C PRO A 96 9.23 -9.40 8.34
N LEU A 97 10.49 -9.10 8.04
CA LEU A 97 11.05 -7.76 8.20
C LEU A 97 11.06 -7.04 6.86
N TYR A 98 10.93 -5.71 6.88
CA TYR A 98 10.92 -4.87 5.69
C TYR A 98 11.95 -3.75 5.83
N LEU A 99 12.71 -3.51 4.76
CA LEU A 99 13.65 -2.40 4.68
C LEU A 99 13.57 -1.78 3.28
N SER A 100 13.21 -0.50 3.22
CA SER A 100 13.11 0.26 1.99
C SER A 100 14.47 0.75 1.50
N GLY A 101 14.63 0.88 0.18
CA GLY A 101 15.82 1.50 -0.41
C GLY A 101 17.15 0.79 -0.14
N LEU A 102 17.14 -0.50 0.21
CA LEU A 102 18.36 -1.26 0.45
C LEU A 102 19.08 -1.56 -0.87
N THR A 103 20.38 -1.31 -0.93
CA THR A 103 21.19 -1.71 -2.09
C THR A 103 21.57 -3.17 -1.99
N VAL A 104 21.14 -3.98 -2.96
CA VAL A 104 21.47 -5.41 -3.09
C VAL A 104 22.05 -5.62 -4.48
N GLN A 105 23.25 -6.23 -4.57
CA GLN A 105 23.93 -6.51 -5.84
C GLN A 105 24.08 -5.28 -6.78
N GLY A 106 24.22 -4.08 -6.21
CA GLY A 106 24.41 -2.83 -6.95
C GLY A 106 23.13 -2.13 -7.42
N ALA A 107 21.96 -2.68 -7.13
CA ALA A 107 20.66 -2.04 -7.40
C ALA A 107 19.91 -1.76 -6.09
N THR A 108 19.06 -0.73 -6.11
CA THR A 108 18.23 -0.34 -4.96
C THR A 108 16.91 -1.12 -4.99
N HIS A 109 16.57 -1.73 -3.86
CA HIS A 109 15.40 -2.57 -3.68
C HIS A 109 14.66 -2.21 -2.41
N ASN A 110 13.34 -2.36 -2.42
CA ASN A 110 12.57 -2.53 -1.20
C ASN A 110 12.60 -4.01 -0.85
N VAL A 111 13.06 -4.38 0.34
CA VAL A 111 13.38 -5.78 0.63
C VAL A 111 12.53 -6.31 1.77
N VAL A 112 11.89 -7.46 1.54
CA VAL A 112 11.25 -8.27 2.59
C VAL A 112 12.16 -9.43 2.93
N PHE A 113 12.54 -9.55 4.19
CA PHE A 113 13.27 -10.68 4.73
C PHE A 113 12.33 -11.68 5.36
N VAL A 114 12.48 -12.95 5.01
CA VAL A 114 11.62 -14.04 5.48
C VAL A 114 12.48 -15.20 5.97
N ALA A 115 12.27 -15.61 7.23
CA ALA A 115 12.89 -16.80 7.81
C ALA A 115 11.87 -17.95 7.84
N THR A 116 12.32 -19.16 7.57
CA THR A 116 11.47 -20.35 7.52
C THR A 116 11.86 -21.35 8.61
N GLU A 117 10.95 -22.27 8.95
CA GLU A 117 11.21 -23.42 9.84
C GLU A 117 12.33 -24.34 9.31
N ASN A 118 12.74 -24.22 8.03
CA ASN A 118 13.82 -25.03 7.46
C ASN A 118 15.21 -24.37 7.61
N ASP A 119 15.35 -23.43 8.54
CA ASP A 119 16.55 -22.62 8.72
C ASP A 119 17.00 -21.89 7.44
N SER A 120 16.06 -21.59 6.54
CA SER A 120 16.32 -20.73 5.38
C SER A 120 15.95 -19.28 5.69
N VAL A 121 16.78 -18.35 5.22
CA VAL A 121 16.45 -16.92 5.15
C VAL A 121 16.43 -16.49 3.69
N TYR A 122 15.35 -15.83 3.31
CA TYR A 122 15.14 -15.25 1.99
C TYR A 122 15.17 -13.73 2.07
N ALA A 123 15.71 -13.09 1.04
CA ALA A 123 15.42 -11.70 0.72
C ALA A 123 14.63 -11.66 -0.60
N PHE A 124 13.43 -11.09 -0.54
CA PHE A 124 12.60 -10.83 -1.71
C PHE A 124 12.56 -9.34 -1.99
N ASP A 125 12.58 -8.99 -3.27
CA ASP A 125 12.21 -7.64 -3.71
C ASP A 125 10.70 -7.46 -3.52
N ALA A 126 10.30 -6.47 -2.73
CA ALA A 126 8.91 -6.25 -2.32
C ALA A 126 8.00 -5.84 -3.47
N ASP A 127 8.56 -5.18 -4.49
CA ASP A 127 7.82 -4.59 -5.61
C ASP A 127 7.63 -5.59 -6.76
N SER A 128 8.64 -6.41 -7.06
CA SER A 128 8.65 -7.41 -8.13
C SER A 128 8.38 -8.83 -7.63
N GLY A 129 8.60 -9.11 -6.35
CA GLY A 129 8.47 -10.44 -5.75
C GLY A 129 9.61 -11.39 -6.10
N SER A 130 10.64 -10.90 -6.79
CA SER A 130 11.81 -11.68 -7.17
C SER A 130 12.62 -12.06 -5.93
N THR A 131 13.13 -13.29 -5.88
CA THR A 131 14.12 -13.66 -4.87
C THR A 131 15.45 -12.98 -5.19
N LEU A 132 15.91 -12.09 -4.32
CA LEU A 132 17.20 -11.43 -4.44
C LEU A 132 18.33 -12.38 -4.01
N TRP A 133 18.11 -13.08 -2.91
CA TRP A 133 18.98 -14.16 -2.44
C TRP A 133 18.24 -15.08 -1.46
N ARG A 134 18.83 -16.25 -1.22
CA ARG A 134 18.45 -17.21 -0.17
C ARG A 134 19.73 -17.75 0.46
N VAL A 135 19.72 -17.92 1.78
CA VAL A 135 20.77 -18.61 2.53
C VAL A 135 20.12 -19.69 3.41
N SER A 136 20.80 -20.83 3.57
CA SER A 136 20.47 -21.82 4.60
C SER A 136 21.44 -21.66 5.76
N LEU A 137 20.93 -21.75 6.98
CA LEU A 137 21.67 -21.66 8.22
C LEU A 137 22.00 -23.04 8.81
N LEU A 138 21.58 -24.12 8.15
CA LEU A 138 21.89 -25.48 8.55
C LEU A 138 23.41 -25.72 8.48
N GLY A 139 23.94 -26.26 9.57
CA GLY A 139 25.29 -26.77 9.66
C GLY A 139 25.49 -28.07 8.87
N SER A 140 26.75 -28.47 8.75
CA SER A 140 27.11 -29.73 8.10
C SER A 140 26.50 -30.91 8.83
N GLY A 141 25.59 -31.64 8.16
CA GLY A 141 24.93 -32.83 8.70
C GLY A 141 23.63 -32.54 9.46
N GLU A 142 23.18 -31.29 9.51
CA GLU A 142 21.88 -30.92 10.09
C GLU A 142 20.75 -31.10 9.07
N THR A 143 19.56 -31.41 9.59
CA THR A 143 18.31 -31.49 8.82
C THR A 143 17.23 -30.71 9.57
N PRO A 144 16.33 -30.00 8.85
CA PRO A 144 15.15 -29.35 9.44
C PRO A 144 14.26 -30.28 10.26
#